data_AF-A0A8S8YPD7-F1
#
_entry.id   AF-A0A8S8YPD7-F1
#
_cell.length_a   1.000
_cell.length_b   1.000
_cell.length_c   1.000
_cell.angle_alpha   90.00
_cell.angle_beta   90.00
_cell.angle_gamma   90.00
#
_symmetry.space_group_name_H-M   'P 1'
#
loop_
_entity.id
_entity.type
_entity.pdbx_description
1 polymer ?
#
loop_
_entity_poly.entity_id
_entity_poly.type
_entity_poly.pdbx_seq_one_letter_code
_entity_poly.pdbx_strand_id
1 'polypeptide(L)'
;MNDLQWLIIDEMHSLVPTKRGTHLALTMALLDTLIANPVQRLGISATMEPLEEVAKFLVPVKADDRDTEGGNPIPKFDDEESSTVHIAKVSGARELDLDIILPHPKFSEGFPLKKLLDHNVDIIKDLVEAHTTTLVFANTRPDDRNHHSETFVYSV
;
A
#
# COMPACT_ATOMS: atom_id res chain seq x y z
N MET A 1 25.70 14.18 -3.95
CA MET A 1 24.59 13.81 -3.04
C MET A 1 25.10 12.59 -2.29
N ASN A 2 25.89 12.80 -1.23
CA ASN A 2 26.79 11.76 -0.72
C ASN A 2 26.37 11.17 0.63
N ASP A 3 25.32 11.74 1.26
CA ASP A 3 24.93 11.41 2.64
C ASP A 3 23.64 10.58 2.70
N LEU A 4 23.08 10.15 1.57
CA LEU A 4 21.88 9.31 1.56
C LEU A 4 22.26 7.89 1.96
N GLN A 5 21.73 7.43 3.09
CA GLN A 5 22.02 6.11 3.65
C GLN A 5 20.83 5.15 3.60
N TRP A 6 19.60 5.68 3.70
CA TRP A 6 18.38 4.87 3.77
C TRP A 6 17.29 5.36 2.82
N LEU A 7 16.56 4.41 2.23
CA LEU A 7 15.34 4.64 1.46
C LEU A 7 14.23 3.77 2.05
N ILE A 8 13.16 4.41 2.52
CA ILE A 8 11.99 3.73 3.08
C ILE A 8 10.85 3.85 2.07
N ILE A 9 10.29 2.70 1.67
CA ILE A 9 9.15 2.61 0.77
C ILE A 9 8.00 2.05 1.60
N ASP A 10 7.06 2.92 1.94
CA ASP A 10 5.86 2.54 2.66
C ASP A 10 4.74 2.12 1.70
N GLU A 11 3.80 1.33 2.21
CA GLU A 11 2.63 0.81 1.49
C GLU A 11 2.95 0.15 0.14
N MET A 12 4.01 -0.67 0.13
CA MET A 12 4.49 -1.33 -1.08
C MET A 12 3.40 -2.13 -1.81
N HIS A 13 2.41 -2.67 -1.09
CA HIS A 13 1.28 -3.40 -1.70
C HIS A 13 0.51 -2.59 -2.72
N SER A 14 0.44 -1.27 -2.52
CA SER A 14 -0.25 -0.35 -3.44
C SER A 14 0.60 0.02 -4.65
N LEU A 15 1.93 -0.10 -4.56
CA LEU A 15 2.87 0.41 -5.56
C LEU A 15 3.32 -0.68 -6.53
N VAL A 16 3.81 -1.80 -6.00
CA VAL A 16 4.48 -2.88 -6.77
C VAL A 16 3.69 -3.34 -8.01
N PRO A 17 2.37 -3.58 -7.96
CA PRO A 17 1.63 -4.09 -9.13
C PRO A 17 1.22 -2.99 -10.13
N THR A 18 1.67 -1.74 -9.96
CA THR A 18 1.18 -0.59 -10.73
C THR A 18 2.26 0.02 -11.63
N LYS A 19 1.82 0.80 -12.63
CA LYS A 19 2.71 1.64 -13.46
C LYS A 19 3.55 2.61 -12.61
N ARG A 20 3.02 3.06 -11.46
CA ARG A 20 3.76 3.90 -10.51
C ARG A 20 4.90 3.13 -9.85
N GLY A 21 4.66 1.86 -9.50
CA GLY A 21 5.71 0.96 -9.02
C GLY A 21 6.82 0.77 -10.04
N THR A 22 6.47 0.55 -11.32
CA THR A 22 7.46 0.45 -12.41
C THR A 22 8.29 1.74 -12.52
N HIS A 23 7.65 2.90 -12.47
CA HIS A 23 8.35 4.18 -12.52
C HIS A 23 9.29 4.37 -11.32
N LEU A 24 8.85 4.01 -10.11
CA LEU A 24 9.67 4.06 -8.91
C LEU A 24 10.88 3.12 -9.01
N ALA A 25 10.70 1.90 -9.51
CA ALA A 25 11.79 0.94 -9.73
C ALA A 25 12.86 1.50 -10.68
N LEU A 26 12.45 2.12 -11.79
CA LEU A 26 13.37 2.79 -12.72
C LEU A 26 14.07 3.98 -12.06
N THR A 27 13.35 4.75 -11.24
CA THR A 27 13.93 5.88 -10.51
C THR A 27 14.98 5.42 -9.50
N MET A 28 14.75 4.31 -8.80
CA MET A 28 15.72 3.70 -7.89
C MET A 28 16.94 3.16 -8.63
N ALA A 29 16.73 2.50 -9.78
CA ALA A 29 17.84 2.04 -10.62
C ALA A 29 18.67 3.21 -11.16
N LEU A 30 18.05 4.35 -11.48
CA LEU A 30 18.77 5.57 -11.84
C LEU A 30 19.54 6.14 -10.64
N LEU A 31 18.92 6.17 -9.46
CA LEU A 31 19.57 6.62 -8.23
C LEU A 31 20.85 5.84 -7.96
N ASP A 32 20.82 4.51 -8.15
CA ASP A 32 22.00 3.64 -7.98
C ASP A 32 23.18 4.03 -8.90
N THR A 33 22.92 4.67 -10.04
CA THR A 33 23.98 5.16 -10.94
C THR A 33 24.55 6.52 -10.55
N LEU A 34 23.84 7.27 -9.70
CA LEU A 34 24.20 8.64 -9.31
C LEU A 34 24.90 8.71 -7.95
N ILE A 35 24.68 7.72 -7.09
CA ILE A 35 25.23 7.66 -5.74
C ILE A 35 26.53 6.85 -5.72
N ALA A 36 27.54 7.35 -4.99
CA ALA A 36 28.80 6.64 -4.83
C ALA A 36 28.69 5.47 -3.83
N ASN A 37 27.80 5.60 -2.84
CA ASN A 37 27.57 4.59 -1.81
C ASN A 37 26.16 4.02 -1.97
N PRO A 38 25.98 2.68 -1.97
CA PRO A 38 24.66 2.06 -2.01
C PRO A 38 23.78 2.48 -0.83
N VAL A 39 22.50 2.69 -1.10
CA VAL A 39 21.49 3.03 -0.10
C VAL A 39 20.81 1.77 0.42
N GLN A 40 20.68 1.64 1.74
CA GLN A 40 19.89 0.58 2.35
C GLN A 40 18.39 0.84 2.09
N ARG A 41 17.72 -0.13 1.48
CA ARG A 41 16.29 -0.04 1.18
C ARG A 41 15.47 -0.81 2.21
N LEU A 42 14.39 -0.19 2.69
CA LEU A 42 13.43 -0.78 3.62
C LEU A 42 12.03 -0.71 3.00
N GLY A 43 11.40 -1.86 2.86
CA GLY A 43 10.02 -1.97 2.41
C GLY A 43 9.07 -2.23 3.55
N ILE A 44 8.00 -1.45 3.64
CA ILE A 44 6.95 -1.62 4.64
C ILE A 44 5.64 -1.93 3.91
N SER A 45 4.93 -2.95 4.38
CA SER A 45 3.62 -3.31 3.86
C SER A 45 2.83 -4.17 4.84
N ALA A 46 1.52 -3.94 4.93
CA ALA A 46 0.62 -4.72 5.77
C ALA A 46 0.18 -6.06 5.12
N THR A 47 0.06 -6.12 3.80
CA THR A 47 -0.58 -7.24 3.09
C THR A 47 0.10 -7.53 1.75
N MET A 48 1.02 -8.52 1.70
CA MET A 48 1.65 -8.93 0.44
C MET A 48 1.95 -10.42 0.38
N GLU A 49 1.60 -11.04 -0.75
CA GLU A 49 1.98 -12.41 -1.10
C GLU A 49 2.16 -12.51 -2.62
N PRO A 50 3.14 -13.31 -3.12
CA PRO A 50 4.22 -13.95 -2.37
C PRO A 50 5.33 -12.95 -1.98
N LEU A 51 5.78 -12.98 -0.72
CA LEU A 51 6.74 -12.01 -0.17
C LEU A 51 8.10 -12.03 -0.87
N GLU A 52 8.54 -13.18 -1.37
CA GLU A 52 9.82 -13.32 -2.08
C GLU A 52 9.84 -12.54 -3.41
N GLU A 53 8.71 -12.51 -4.14
CA GLU A 53 8.62 -11.74 -5.39
C GLU A 53 8.57 -10.23 -5.10
N VAL A 54 7.88 -9.85 -4.04
CA VAL A 54 7.82 -8.46 -3.60
C VAL A 54 9.18 -7.96 -3.13
N ALA A 55 9.94 -8.80 -2.42
CA ALA A 55 11.28 -8.49 -1.95
C ALA A 55 12.22 -8.11 -3.10
N LYS A 56 12.08 -8.73 -4.28
CA LYS A 56 12.88 -8.41 -5.48
C LYS A 56 12.72 -6.96 -5.93
N PHE A 57 11.59 -6.31 -5.62
CA PHE A 57 11.39 -4.88 -5.92
C PHE A 57 12.41 -3.97 -5.21
N LEU A 58 12.93 -4.40 -4.06
CA LEU A 58 13.90 -3.65 -3.28
C LEU A 58 15.34 -3.92 -3.71
N VAL A 59 15.60 -5.01 -4.42
CA VAL A 59 16.96 -5.43 -4.78
C VAL A 59 17.51 -4.51 -5.89
N PRO A 60 18.72 -3.94 -5.73
CA PRO A 60 19.41 -3.23 -6.80
C PRO A 60 19.71 -4.14 -8.00
N VAL A 61 19.75 -3.58 -9.20
CA VAL A 61 20.14 -4.34 -10.40
C VAL A 61 21.63 -4.67 -10.32
N LYS A 62 22.00 -5.94 -10.46
CA LYS A 62 23.41 -6.38 -10.43
C LYS A 62 24.17 -5.77 -11.61
N ALA A 63 25.44 -5.42 -11.37
CA ALA A 63 26.32 -4.88 -12.39
C ALA A 63 26.61 -5.89 -13.53
N ASP A 64 26.62 -7.20 -13.22
CA ASP A 64 26.90 -8.27 -14.17
C ASP A 64 25.76 -8.58 -15.17
N ASP A 65 24.54 -8.08 -14.93
CA ASP A 65 23.38 -8.31 -15.82
C ASP A 65 23.30 -7.28 -16.97
N ARG A 66 24.33 -6.45 -17.18
CA ARG A 66 24.37 -5.44 -18.24
C ARG A 66 25.50 -5.71 -19.23
N ASP A 67 25.15 -5.85 -20.51
CA ASP A 67 26.10 -5.78 -21.62
C ASP A 67 26.89 -4.45 -21.52
N THR A 68 28.17 -4.57 -21.21
CA THR A 68 29.07 -3.44 -20.95
C THR A 68 29.47 -2.75 -22.27
N GLU A 69 28.58 -1.92 -22.83
CA GLU A 69 28.95 -0.98 -23.90
C GLU A 69 29.05 0.49 -23.42
N GLY A 70 28.75 0.76 -22.14
CA GLY A 70 28.54 2.12 -21.63
C GLY A 70 29.41 2.61 -20.47
N GLY A 71 30.50 1.91 -20.12
CA GLY A 71 31.67 2.45 -19.40
C GLY A 71 31.53 3.06 -17.99
N ASN A 72 30.34 3.21 -17.42
CA ASN A 72 30.18 3.71 -16.05
C ASN A 72 30.15 2.54 -15.05
N PRO A 73 31.09 2.46 -14.09
CA PRO A 73 31.06 1.43 -13.06
C PRO A 73 29.80 1.60 -12.21
N ILE A 74 28.95 0.57 -12.22
CA ILE A 74 27.85 0.44 -11.26
C ILE A 74 28.47 -0.05 -9.95
N PRO A 75 28.04 0.46 -8.78
CA PRO A 75 28.47 -0.09 -7.50
C PRO A 75 28.29 -1.61 -7.51
N LYS A 76 29.40 -2.32 -7.36
CA LYS A 76 29.43 -3.78 -7.35
C LYS A 76 28.79 -4.27 -6.06
N PHE A 77 27.67 -4.98 -6.18
CA PHE A 77 27.06 -5.75 -5.11
C PHE A 77 27.68 -7.16 -5.12
N ASP A 78 29.01 -7.23 -5.00
CA ASP A 78 29.82 -8.44 -5.27
C ASP A 78 30.01 -9.33 -4.04
N ASP A 79 28.97 -9.47 -3.20
CA ASP A 79 28.93 -10.52 -2.19
C ASP A 79 27.56 -11.21 -2.29
N GLU A 80 27.52 -12.55 -2.37
CA GLU A 80 26.27 -13.33 -2.35
C GLU A 80 25.40 -13.00 -1.12
N GLU A 81 26.01 -12.52 -0.04
CA GLU A 81 25.35 -12.00 1.17
C GLU A 81 24.66 -10.63 0.96
N SER A 82 25.17 -9.75 0.09
CA SER A 82 24.64 -8.37 -0.06
C SER A 82 23.33 -8.31 -0.87
N SER A 83 22.96 -9.39 -1.57
CA SER A 83 21.68 -9.48 -2.30
C SER A 83 20.55 -10.10 -1.47
N THR A 84 20.81 -10.40 -0.19
CA THR A 84 19.84 -11.07 0.67
C THR A 84 18.80 -10.10 1.23
N VAL A 85 17.56 -10.23 0.76
CA VAL A 85 16.44 -9.50 1.36
C VAL A 85 15.98 -10.23 2.61
N HIS A 86 16.09 -9.57 3.75
CA HIS A 86 15.59 -10.08 5.02
C HIS A 86 14.11 -9.74 5.17
N ILE A 87 13.27 -10.77 5.30
CA ILE A 87 11.82 -10.60 5.42
C ILE A 87 11.45 -10.73 6.90
N ALA A 88 11.19 -9.59 7.54
CA ALA A 88 10.67 -9.55 8.90
C ALA A 88 9.14 -9.70 8.87
N LYS A 89 8.64 -10.95 8.90
CA LYS A 89 7.19 -11.21 9.00
C LYS A 89 6.73 -11.02 10.45
N VAL A 90 6.14 -9.86 10.73
CA VAL A 90 5.50 -9.60 12.02
C VAL A 90 4.03 -10.00 11.92
N SER A 91 3.72 -11.25 12.28
CA SER A 91 2.34 -11.72 12.39
C SER A 91 1.75 -11.28 13.73
N GLY A 92 1.32 -10.02 13.81
CA GLY A 92 0.43 -9.56 14.88
C GLY A 92 -1.01 -9.72 14.43
N ALA A 93 -1.66 -10.83 14.81
CA ALA A 93 -3.10 -10.92 14.64
C ALA A 93 -3.73 -9.94 15.64
N ARG A 94 -4.16 -8.78 15.15
CA ARG A 94 -5.03 -7.90 15.94
C ARG A 94 -6.44 -8.47 15.83
N GLU A 95 -7.09 -8.76 16.95
CA GLU A 95 -8.51 -9.13 16.93
C GLU A 95 -9.29 -7.95 16.36
N LEU A 96 -10.00 -8.20 15.25
CA LEU A 96 -10.86 -7.21 14.62
C LEU A 96 -12.26 -7.39 15.20
N ASP A 97 -12.76 -6.36 15.88
CA ASP A 97 -14.16 -6.26 16.28
C ASP A 97 -14.96 -5.72 15.08
N LEU A 98 -15.52 -6.63 14.29
CA LEU A 98 -16.22 -6.34 13.05
C LEU A 98 -17.71 -6.65 13.22
N ASP A 99 -18.56 -5.69 12.86
CA ASP A 99 -20.00 -5.89 12.81
C ASP A 99 -20.61 -5.35 11.51
N ILE A 100 -21.70 -5.95 11.06
CA ILE A 100 -22.47 -5.51 9.90
C ILE A 100 -23.79 -4.93 10.40
N ILE A 101 -23.87 -3.60 10.47
CA ILE A 101 -25.05 -2.91 10.94
C ILE A 101 -25.98 -2.63 9.76
N LEU A 102 -27.21 -3.15 9.83
CA LEU A 102 -28.27 -2.89 8.86
C LEU A 102 -29.19 -1.76 9.38
N PRO A 103 -29.18 -0.57 8.76
CA PRO A 103 -29.91 0.59 9.25
C PRO A 103 -31.43 0.49 9.13
N HIS A 104 -31.91 -0.41 8.27
CA HIS A 104 -33.33 -0.62 8.08
C HIS A 104 -33.63 -2.08 7.74
N PRO A 105 -34.66 -2.72 8.35
CA PRO A 105 -34.93 -4.14 8.18
C PRO A 105 -35.54 -4.52 6.82
N LYS A 106 -35.99 -3.55 6.02
CA LYS A 106 -36.58 -3.80 4.70
C LYS A 106 -35.78 -3.13 3.59
N PHE A 107 -35.20 -3.95 2.72
CA PHE A 107 -34.57 -3.58 1.45
C PHE A 107 -35.45 -3.95 0.25
N SER A 108 -36.77 -4.07 0.44
CA SER A 108 -37.70 -4.50 -0.61
C SER A 108 -37.84 -3.45 -1.72
N GLU A 109 -38.11 -3.91 -2.94
CA GLU A 109 -38.43 -3.07 -4.09
C GLU A 109 -39.45 -1.98 -3.73
N GLY A 110 -39.07 -0.71 -3.94
CA GLY A 110 -39.92 0.45 -3.70
C GLY A 110 -39.58 1.31 -2.48
N PHE A 111 -38.62 0.91 -1.61
CA PHE A 111 -38.15 1.80 -0.55
C PHE A 111 -37.27 2.93 -1.12
N PRO A 112 -37.54 4.22 -0.83
CA PRO A 112 -36.76 5.31 -1.38
C PRO A 112 -35.30 5.27 -0.91
N LEU A 113 -34.35 5.23 -1.85
CA LEU A 113 -32.90 5.22 -1.55
C LEU A 113 -32.48 6.36 -0.63
N LYS A 114 -33.04 7.57 -0.84
CA LYS A 114 -32.77 8.72 0.02
C LYS A 114 -33.06 8.42 1.49
N LYS A 115 -34.20 7.78 1.78
CA LYS A 115 -34.55 7.44 3.17
C LYS A 115 -33.57 6.44 3.74
N LEU A 116 -33.09 5.47 2.96
CA LEU A 116 -32.07 4.53 3.42
C LEU A 116 -30.76 5.26 3.78
N LEU A 117 -30.32 6.19 2.92
CA LEU A 117 -29.15 7.03 3.19
C LEU A 117 -29.31 7.88 4.45
N ASP A 118 -30.51 8.45 4.68
CA ASP A 118 -30.80 9.20 5.91
C ASP A 118 -30.60 8.30 7.15
N HIS A 119 -31.09 7.06 7.14
CA HIS A 119 -30.86 6.11 8.25
C HIS A 119 -29.39 5.71 8.40
N ASN A 120 -28.64 5.57 7.30
CA ASN A 120 -27.19 5.33 7.37
C ASN A 120 -26.49 6.47 8.11
N VAL A 121 -26.84 7.72 7.79
CA VAL A 121 -26.24 8.91 8.40
C VAL A 121 -26.55 8.96 9.90
N ASP A 122 -27.78 8.62 10.31
CA ASP A 122 -28.16 8.59 11.72
C ASP A 122 -27.33 7.56 12.51
N ILE A 123 -27.17 6.34 11.98
CA ILE A 123 -26.33 5.32 12.64
C ILE A 123 -24.85 5.71 12.68
N ILE A 124 -24.32 6.26 11.58
CA ILE A 124 -22.93 6.73 11.54
C ILE A 124 -22.73 7.83 12.57
N LYS A 125 -23.67 8.76 12.70
CA LYS A 125 -23.63 9.82 13.72
C LYS A 125 -23.61 9.23 15.13
N ASP A 126 -24.47 8.26 15.43
CA ASP A 126 -24.50 7.62 16.75
C ASP A 126 -23.16 6.92 17.06
N LEU A 127 -22.54 6.26 16.06
CA LEU A 127 -21.21 5.67 16.19
C LEU A 127 -20.11 6.72 16.39
N VAL A 128 -20.20 7.86 15.72
CA VAL A 128 -19.25 8.98 15.89
C VAL A 128 -19.38 9.58 17.29
N GLU A 129 -20.60 9.78 17.79
CA GLU A 129 -20.85 10.34 19.12
C GLU A 129 -20.44 9.39 20.26
N ALA A 130 -20.50 8.08 20.02
CA ALA A 130 -20.10 7.07 21.00
C ALA A 130 -18.58 6.86 21.13
N HIS A 131 -17.77 7.39 20.19
CA HIS A 131 -16.32 7.15 20.15
C HIS A 131 -15.51 8.46 20.13
N THR A 132 -14.23 8.38 20.50
CA THR A 132 -13.37 9.57 20.53
C THR A 132 -12.93 9.97 19.13
N THR A 133 -12.57 8.98 18.29
CA THR A 133 -12.19 9.23 16.90
C THR A 133 -12.83 8.19 16.00
N THR A 134 -13.51 8.64 14.94
CA THR A 134 -14.15 7.75 13.96
C THR A 134 -13.69 8.10 12.55
N LEU A 135 -13.17 7.11 11.83
CA LEU A 135 -12.85 7.16 10.40
C LEU A 135 -14.00 6.54 9.61
N VAL A 136 -14.62 7.33 8.74
CA VAL A 136 -15.68 6.88 7.84
C VAL A 136 -15.13 6.79 6.43
N PHE A 137 -15.10 5.58 5.87
CA PHE A 137 -14.68 5.34 4.49
C PHE A 137 -15.92 5.30 3.59
N ALA A 138 -15.98 6.24 2.64
CA ALA A 138 -17.00 6.28 1.59
C ALA A 138 -16.34 6.07 0.23
N ASN A 139 -16.85 5.13 -0.56
CA ASN A 139 -16.39 4.95 -1.93
C ASN A 139 -17.03 6.00 -2.85
N THR A 140 -16.34 7.11 -3.09
CA THR A 140 -16.83 8.20 -3.96
C THR A 140 -16.05 8.24 -5.26
N ARG A 141 -16.30 7.30 -6.19
CA ARG A 141 -15.92 7.53 -7.59
C ARG A 141 -16.95 8.49 -8.22
N PRO A 142 -16.53 9.62 -8.84
CA PRO A 142 -17.46 10.55 -9.47
C PRO A 142 -18.16 10.01 -10.73
N ASP A 143 -17.81 8.80 -11.18
CA ASP A 143 -18.15 8.29 -12.50
C ASP A 143 -18.75 6.88 -12.39
N ASP A 144 -19.93 6.80 -11.77
CA ASP A 144 -20.96 5.84 -12.17
C ASP A 144 -22.26 6.13 -11.42
N ARG A 145 -23.29 6.55 -12.15
CA ARG A 145 -24.62 6.87 -11.60
C ARG A 145 -25.41 5.65 -11.12
N ASN A 146 -24.77 4.50 -10.86
CA ASN A 146 -25.49 3.26 -10.55
C ASN A 146 -24.76 2.23 -9.68
N HIS A 147 -23.63 2.56 -9.03
CA HIS A 147 -22.97 1.60 -8.13
C HIS A 147 -23.31 1.87 -6.66
N HIS A 148 -23.80 0.83 -5.99
CA HIS A 148 -24.13 0.83 -4.56
C HIS A 148 -22.88 1.17 -3.73
N SER A 149 -23.01 2.21 -2.90
CA SER A 149 -21.95 2.66 -1.99
C SER A 149 -21.86 1.71 -0.80
N GLU A 150 -20.81 0.88 -0.76
CA GLU A 150 -20.39 0.26 0.50
C GLU A 150 -19.72 1.35 1.36
N THR A 151 -20.21 1.50 2.59
CA THR A 151 -19.65 2.44 3.59
C THR A 151 -19.09 1.62 4.74
N PHE A 152 -17.81 1.78 5.02
CA PHE A 152 -17.14 1.14 6.14
C PHE A 152 -16.90 2.19 7.22
N VAL A 153 -17.33 1.92 8.44
CA VAL A 153 -17.12 2.79 9.60
C VAL A 153 -16.15 2.10 10.53
N TYR A 154 -15.05 2.78 10.85
CA TYR A 154 -14.06 2.31 11.81
C TYR A 154 -13.91 3.35 12.92
N SER A 155 -14.13 2.96 14.16
CA SER A 155 -14.03 3.84 15.32
C SER A 155 -12.98 3.33 16.31
N VAL A 156 -12.27 4.26 16.96
CA VAL A 156 -11.23 4.02 17.97
C VAL A 156 -11.50 4.86 19.20
#